data_AF-A0A3D2KKD0-F1
#
_entry.id   AF-A0A3D2KKD0-F1
#
_cell.length_a   1.000
_cell.length_b   1.000
_cell.length_c   1.000
_cell.angle_alpha   90.00
_cell.angle_beta   90.00
_cell.angle_gamma   90.00
#
_symmetry.space_group_name_H-M   'P 1'
#
loop_
_entity.id
_entity.type
_entity.pdbx_description
1 polymer ?
#
loop_
_entity_poly.entity_id
_entity_poly.type
_entity_poly.pdbx_seq_one_letter_code
_entity_poly.pdbx_strand_id
1 'polypeptide(L)'
;MEYLWNDRKRTLFGLPLSFTKYMLTEDRLFIEEGFLNKKEDEVRLYRIMDLSLKRSFGQRIFGVGTIHCCSADKSMGDFDIVSVKHPREVKEQLSELVEAQRDAKRVTNREYMNDNDHDDFDDDDIHHM
;
A
#
# COMPACT_ATOMS: atom_id res chain seq x y z
N MET A 1 15.41 7.62 -0.51
CA MET A 1 14.15 6.92 -0.82
C MET A 1 14.41 6.02 -2.00
N GLU A 2 14.32 4.72 -1.79
CA GLU A 2 14.46 3.72 -2.84
C GLU A 2 13.07 3.33 -3.34
N TYR A 3 12.86 3.40 -4.66
CA TYR A 3 11.61 3.00 -5.29
C TYR A 3 11.74 1.55 -5.74
N LEU A 4 10.95 0.66 -5.15
CA LEU A 4 10.89 -0.76 -5.50
C LEU A 4 10.23 -0.98 -6.86
N TRP A 5 9.32 -0.08 -7.23
CA TRP A 5 8.66 -0.12 -8.52
C TRP A 5 8.22 1.29 -8.95
N ASN A 6 8.30 1.57 -10.24
CA ASN A 6 7.75 2.77 -10.84
C ASN A 6 7.18 2.45 -12.22
N ASP A 7 6.02 3.02 -12.55
CA ASP A 7 5.44 2.94 -13.89
C ASP A 7 4.64 4.21 -14.18
N ARG A 8 4.29 4.38 -15.45
CA ARG A 8 3.41 5.46 -15.91
C ARG A 8 2.13 4.89 -16.46
N LYS A 9 1.04 5.59 -16.24
CA LYS A 9 -0.24 5.25 -16.84
C LYS A 9 -0.13 5.23 -18.36
N ARG A 10 -0.57 4.13 -18.97
CA ARG A 10 -0.58 3.97 -20.44
C ARG A 10 -1.99 4.18 -20.98
N THR A 11 -2.17 5.13 -21.87
CA THR A 11 -3.50 5.56 -22.34
C THR A 11 -3.86 4.95 -23.69
N LEU A 12 -3.19 5.38 -24.76
CA LEU A 12 -3.51 4.96 -26.14
C LEU A 12 -2.51 3.89 -26.61
N PHE A 13 -3.02 2.75 -27.07
CA PHE A 13 -2.22 1.63 -27.61
C PHE A 13 -1.10 1.12 -26.68
N GLY A 14 -1.22 1.33 -25.37
CA GLY A 14 -0.17 0.95 -24.41
C GLY A 14 0.99 1.96 -24.28
N LEU A 15 0.86 3.15 -24.87
CA LEU A 15 1.87 4.21 -24.79
C LEU A 15 1.72 5.04 -23.49
N PRO A 16 2.85 5.40 -22.82
CA PRO A 16 2.86 6.18 -21.59
C PRO A 16 2.69 7.68 -21.86
N LEU A 17 1.59 8.07 -22.50
CA LEU A 17 1.28 9.46 -22.85
C LEU A 17 0.63 10.25 -21.72
N SER A 18 0.31 9.58 -20.61
CA SER A 18 -0.20 10.24 -19.42
C SER A 18 0.96 10.75 -18.57
N PHE A 19 0.73 11.90 -17.92
CA PHE A 19 1.62 12.47 -16.92
C PHE A 19 1.44 11.84 -15.53
N THR A 20 0.58 10.82 -15.41
CA THR A 20 0.36 10.08 -14.18
C THR A 20 1.49 9.07 -13.98
N LYS A 21 2.22 9.21 -12.87
CA LYS A 21 3.25 8.27 -12.44
C LYS A 21 2.83 7.60 -11.14
N TYR A 22 3.11 6.32 -11.06
CA TYR A 22 2.93 5.52 -9.87
C TYR A 22 4.31 5.10 -9.37
N MET A 23 4.58 5.30 -8.08
CA MET A 23 5.86 4.95 -7.47
C MET A 23 5.59 4.22 -6.16
N LEU A 24 6.19 3.05 -6.02
CA LEU A 24 6.01 2.17 -4.87
C LEU A 24 7.31 2.09 -4.08
N THR A 25 7.20 2.26 -2.78
CA THR A 25 8.26 2.10 -1.79
C THR A 25 7.86 0.98 -0.82
N GLU A 26 8.71 0.68 0.15
CA GLU A 26 8.45 -0.36 1.15
C GLU A 26 7.21 -0.10 2.02
N ASP A 27 6.90 1.17 2.31
CA ASP A 27 5.81 1.56 3.23
C ASP A 27 4.71 2.42 2.58
N ARG A 28 4.95 2.97 1.39
CA ARG A 28 4.04 3.91 0.71
C ARG A 28 3.93 3.68 -0.80
N LEU A 29 2.75 4.01 -1.31
CA LEU A 29 2.48 4.21 -2.74
C LEU A 29 2.24 5.69 -3.00
N PHE A 30 2.91 6.24 -4.01
CA PHE A 30 2.80 7.61 -4.46
C PHE A 30 2.15 7.67 -5.84
N ILE A 31 1.27 8.64 -6.03
CA ILE A 31 0.59 8.93 -7.29
C ILE A 31 0.83 10.40 -7.64
N GLU A 32 1.65 10.65 -8.65
CA GLU A 32 1.91 11.99 -9.19
C GLU A 32 1.06 12.17 -10.44
N GLU A 33 0.19 13.18 -10.47
CA GLU A 33 -0.67 13.51 -11.62
C GLU A 33 -0.53 14.97 -12.05
N GLY A 34 -0.73 15.22 -13.34
CA GLY A 34 -0.88 16.57 -13.91
C GLY A 34 0.24 17.00 -14.85
N PHE A 35 -0.08 17.98 -15.72
CA PHE A 35 0.82 18.46 -16.78
C PHE A 35 1.43 19.82 -16.45
N LEU A 36 0.59 20.83 -16.13
CA LEU A 36 1.01 22.18 -15.76
C LEU A 36 1.04 22.38 -14.23
N ASN A 37 -0.04 21.94 -13.57
CA ASN A 37 -0.10 21.82 -12.12
C ASN A 37 0.15 20.35 -11.76
N LYS A 38 1.03 20.11 -10.80
CA LYS A 38 1.31 18.77 -10.29
C LYS A 38 0.56 18.56 -8.99
N LYS A 39 -0.08 17.40 -8.88
CA LYS A 39 -0.66 16.89 -7.64
C LYS A 39 0.06 15.61 -7.28
N GLU A 40 0.49 15.50 -6.03
CA GLU A 40 1.09 14.28 -5.49
C GLU A 40 0.24 13.81 -4.32
N ASP A 41 -0.30 12.60 -4.44
CA ASP A 41 -1.01 11.93 -3.36
C ASP A 41 -0.17 10.74 -2.87
N GLU A 42 -0.11 10.53 -1.55
CA GLU A 42 0.56 9.38 -0.94
C GLU A 42 -0.43 8.55 -0.12
N VAL A 43 -0.29 7.23 -0.18
CA VAL A 43 -1.03 6.29 0.67
C VAL A 43 -0.06 5.33 1.33
N ARG A 44 -0.23 5.14 2.64
CA ARG A 44 0.55 4.15 3.39
C ARG A 44 0.02 2.76 3.10
N LEU A 45 0.91 1.81 2.82
CA LEU A 45 0.54 0.46 2.41
C LEU A 45 -0.28 -0.26 3.48
N TYR A 46 0.02 -0.07 4.77
CA TYR A 46 -0.78 -0.67 5.85
C TYR A 46 -2.26 -0.22 5.87
N ARG A 47 -2.60 0.89 5.19
CA ARG A 47 -3.99 1.39 5.07
C ARG A 47 -4.75 0.78 3.89
N ILE A 48 -4.05 0.18 2.94
CA ILE A 48 -4.67 -0.56 1.84
C ILE A 48 -5.29 -1.81 2.45
N MET A 49 -6.57 -2.02 2.17
CA MET A 49 -7.41 -3.08 2.71
C MET A 49 -7.43 -4.31 1.80
N ASP A 50 -7.70 -4.08 0.51
CA ASP A 50 -7.85 -5.09 -0.53
C ASP A 50 -7.39 -4.56 -1.90
N LEU A 51 -7.00 -5.48 -2.78
CA LEU A 51 -6.52 -5.21 -4.13
C LEU A 51 -7.28 -6.05 -5.16
N SER A 52 -7.88 -5.40 -6.14
CA SER A 52 -8.62 -6.08 -7.21
C SER A 52 -8.07 -5.73 -8.61
N LEU A 53 -7.94 -6.73 -9.48
CA LEU A 53 -7.41 -6.54 -10.83
C LEU A 53 -8.56 -6.47 -11.85
N LYS A 54 -8.71 -5.32 -12.52
CA LYS A 54 -9.67 -5.10 -13.60
C LYS A 54 -8.93 -5.01 -14.94
N ARG A 55 -9.41 -5.74 -15.96
CA ARG A 55 -8.84 -5.68 -17.32
C ARG A 55 -9.93 -5.71 -18.37
N SER A 56 -10.00 -4.67 -19.20
CA SER A 56 -10.84 -4.67 -20.40
C SER A 56 -10.25 -5.55 -21.51
N PHE A 57 -11.02 -5.82 -22.57
CA PHE A 57 -10.53 -6.59 -23.72
C PHE A 57 -9.30 -5.95 -24.38
N GLY A 58 -9.32 -4.63 -24.60
CA GLY A 58 -8.17 -3.91 -25.15
C GLY A 58 -6.95 -3.98 -24.23
N GLN A 59 -7.13 -3.78 -22.92
CA GLN A 59 -6.03 -3.88 -21.96
C GLN A 59 -5.37 -5.27 -21.96
N ARG A 60 -6.17 -6.34 -22.13
CA ARG A 60 -5.63 -7.71 -22.28
C ARG A 60 -4.75 -7.86 -23.51
N ILE A 61 -5.14 -7.28 -24.65
CA ILE A 61 -4.35 -7.32 -25.89
C ILE A 61 -3.02 -6.57 -25.70
N PHE A 62 -3.04 -5.43 -25.03
CA PHE A 62 -1.84 -4.62 -24.79
C PHE A 62 -1.02 -5.03 -23.56
N GLY A 63 -1.40 -6.11 -22.86
CA GLY A 63 -0.67 -6.60 -21.69
C GLY A 63 -0.70 -5.66 -20.47
N VAL A 64 -1.69 -4.77 -20.40
CA VAL A 64 -1.87 -3.80 -19.30
C VAL A 64 -3.12 -4.12 -18.49
N GLY A 65 -3.31 -3.44 -17.36
CA GLY A 65 -4.52 -3.55 -16.55
C GLY A 65 -4.62 -2.47 -15.49
N THR A 66 -5.77 -2.43 -14.81
CA THR A 66 -6.04 -1.48 -13.73
C THR A 66 -6.14 -2.22 -12.41
N ILE A 67 -5.39 -1.79 -11.40
CA ILE A 67 -5.47 -2.33 -10.05
C ILE A 67 -6.31 -1.36 -9.22
N HIS A 68 -7.45 -1.84 -8.74
CA HIS A 68 -8.30 -1.13 -7.80
C HIS A 68 -7.82 -1.38 -6.37
N CYS A 69 -7.55 -0.31 -5.64
CA CYS A 69 -7.07 -0.36 -4.27
C CYS A 69 -8.17 0.15 -3.34
N CYS A 70 -8.69 -0.73 -2.49
CA CYS A 70 -9.58 -0.33 -1.41
C CYS A 70 -8.74 0.14 -0.23
N SER A 71 -9.00 1.32 0.32
CA SER A 71 -8.17 1.92 1.36
C SER A 71 -9.00 2.53 2.48
N ALA A 72 -8.53 2.36 3.72
CA ALA A 72 -9.10 3.04 4.88
C ALA A 72 -8.59 4.48 5.05
N ASP A 73 -7.80 4.99 4.10
CA ASP A 73 -7.29 6.35 4.14
C ASP A 73 -8.42 7.37 3.94
N LYS A 74 -8.57 8.29 4.90
CA LYS A 74 -9.66 9.28 4.87
C LYS A 74 -9.49 10.38 3.82
N SER A 75 -8.25 10.64 3.40
CA SER A 75 -7.94 11.71 2.44
C SER A 75 -8.16 11.22 1.02
N MET A 76 -7.57 10.08 0.69
CA MET A 76 -7.57 9.55 -0.67
C MET A 76 -8.75 8.61 -0.95
N GLY A 77 -9.24 7.89 0.07
CA GLY A 77 -10.25 6.85 -0.11
C GLY A 77 -9.78 5.73 -1.03
N ASP A 78 -10.73 5.10 -1.71
CA ASP A 78 -10.45 4.09 -2.73
C ASP A 78 -9.94 4.73 -4.03
N PHE A 79 -8.95 4.11 -4.65
CA PHE A 79 -8.30 4.66 -5.86
C PHE A 79 -7.87 3.56 -6.83
N ASP A 80 -7.57 3.97 -8.07
CA ASP A 80 -7.17 3.07 -9.15
C ASP A 80 -5.74 3.37 -9.64
N ILE A 81 -4.93 2.31 -9.76
CA ILE A 81 -3.66 2.32 -10.49
C ILE A 81 -3.95 1.88 -11.93
N VAL A 82 -4.05 2.83 -12.85
CA VAL A 82 -4.67 2.61 -14.17
C VAL A 82 -3.65 2.23 -15.23
N SER A 83 -3.98 1.19 -16.00
CA SER A 83 -3.24 0.77 -17.20
C SER A 83 -1.73 0.60 -16.97
N VAL A 84 -1.39 -0.12 -15.92
CA VAL A 84 0.00 -0.53 -15.62
C VAL A 84 0.38 -1.77 -16.41
N LYS A 85 1.66 -1.89 -16.74
CA LYS A 85 2.18 -3.08 -17.44
C LYS A 85 2.29 -4.25 -16.46
N HIS A 86 2.10 -5.48 -16.93
CA HIS A 86 2.19 -6.68 -16.09
C HIS A 86 1.34 -6.56 -14.80
N PRO A 87 0.05 -6.20 -14.91
CA PRO A 87 -0.74 -5.75 -13.77
C PRO A 87 -0.97 -6.86 -12.72
N ARG A 88 -0.75 -8.13 -13.06
CA ARG A 88 -0.78 -9.25 -12.11
C ARG A 88 0.45 -9.26 -11.22
N GLU A 89 1.64 -9.11 -11.81
CA GLU A 89 2.92 -9.07 -11.09
C GLU A 89 2.95 -7.84 -10.16
N VAL A 90 2.53 -6.68 -10.67
CA VAL A 90 2.44 -5.45 -9.87
C VAL A 90 1.44 -5.58 -8.73
N LYS A 91 0.29 -6.23 -8.95
CA LYS A 91 -0.67 -6.50 -7.88
C LYS A 91 -0.06 -7.41 -6.81
N GLU A 92 0.62 -8.48 -7.21
CA GLU A 92 1.23 -9.42 -6.27
C GLU A 92 2.28 -8.73 -5.40
N GLN A 93 3.20 -7.99 -6.04
CA GLN A 93 4.23 -7.21 -5.35
C GLN A 93 3.62 -6.20 -4.36
N LEU A 94 2.54 -5.52 -4.75
CA LEU A 94 1.84 -4.60 -3.86
C LEU A 94 1.19 -5.34 -2.68
N SER A 95 0.62 -6.52 -2.92
CA SER A 95 0.00 -7.35 -1.88
C SER A 95 1.03 -7.80 -0.85
N GLU A 96 2.17 -8.31 -1.30
CA GLU A 96 3.28 -8.75 -0.43
C GLU A 96 3.77 -7.61 0.47
N LEU A 97 3.96 -6.41 -0.08
CA LEU A 97 4.40 -5.24 0.69
C LEU A 97 3.34 -4.77 1.69
N VAL A 98 2.05 -4.81 1.32
CA VAL A 98 0.94 -4.48 2.23
C VAL A 98 0.91 -5.45 3.42
N GLU A 99 1.07 -6.75 3.17
CA GLU A 99 1.13 -7.78 4.22
C GLU A 99 2.35 -7.59 5.12
N ALA A 100 3.54 -7.42 4.54
CA ALA A 100 4.77 -7.17 5.28
C ALA A 100 4.67 -5.94 6.21
N GLN A 101 4.07 -4.84 5.73
CA GLN A 101 3.87 -3.64 6.55
C GLN A 101 2.86 -3.84 7.68
N ARG A 102 1.82 -4.65 7.46
CA ARG A 102 0.85 -5.00 8.52
C ARG A 102 1.49 -5.89 9.58
N ASP A 103 2.33 -6.84 9.18
CA ASP A 103 3.03 -7.72 10.11
C ASP A 103 4.06 -6.94 10.93
N ALA A 104 4.84 -6.05 10.31
CA ALA A 104 5.77 -5.17 11.01
C ALA A 104 5.05 -4.31 12.06
N LYS A 105 3.88 -3.75 11.72
CA LYS A 105 3.02 -2.99 12.65
C LYS A 105 2.50 -3.85 13.81
N ARG A 106 2.10 -5.10 13.54
CA ARG A 106 1.62 -6.02 14.57
C ARG A 106 2.73 -6.43 15.53
N VAL A 107 3.93 -6.74 15.02
CA VAL A 107 5.09 -7.09 15.85
C VAL A 107 5.46 -5.92 16.75
N THR A 108 5.56 -4.71 16.18
CA THR A 108 5.82 -3.48 16.94
C THR A 108 4.82 -3.31 18.09
N ASN A 109 3.52 -3.48 17.84
CA ASN A 109 2.51 -3.33 18.88
C ASN A 109 2.60 -4.38 19.99
N ARG A 110 3.01 -5.62 19.65
CA ARG A 110 3.18 -6.70 20.62
C ARG A 110 4.39 -6.46 21.53
N GLU A 111 5.50 -5.95 20.99
CA GLU A 111 6.68 -5.60 21.77
C GLU A 111 6.37 -4.52 22.82
N TYR A 112 5.60 -3.49 22.46
CA TYR A 112 5.16 -2.46 23.42
C TYR A 112 4.17 -2.96 24.48
N MET A 113 3.36 -3.98 24.19
CA MET A 113 2.44 -4.55 25.18
C MET A 113 3.19 -5.44 26.20
N ASN A 114 4.18 -6.22 25.74
CA ASN A 114 4.92 -7.15 26.59
C ASN A 114 5.82 -6.44 27.63
N ASP A 115 6.28 -5.21 27.35
CA ASP A 115 7.03 -4.38 28.30
C ASP A 115 6.17 -3.75 29.41
N ASN A 116 4.83 -3.79 29.29
CA ASN A 116 3.91 -3.24 30.30
C ASN A 116 3.29 -4.30 31.24
N ASP A 117 3.63 -5.59 31.07
CA ASP A 117 3.09 -6.69 31.88
C ASP A 117 4.08 -7.19 32.97
N HIS A 118 5.04 -6.35 33.41
CA HIS A 118 6.07 -6.72 34.40
C HIS A 118 6.07 -5.92 35.71
N ASP A 119 5.01 -5.17 36.03
CA ASP A 119 4.85 -4.50 37.32
C ASP A 119 3.42 -4.74 37.84
N ASP A 120 3.19 -5.79 38.65
CA ASP A 120 2.17 -5.86 39.72
C ASP A 120 1.92 -7.31 40.21
N PHE A 121 2.96 -8.08 40.53
CA PHE A 121 2.83 -9.29 41.36
C PHE A 121 4.08 -9.50 42.23
N ASP A 122 4.10 -8.86 43.41
CA ASP A 122 4.79 -9.30 44.63
C ASP A 122 3.94 -8.76 45.79
N ASP A 123 3.03 -9.57 46.33
CA ASP A 123 3.18 -10.38 47.55
C ASP A 123 3.38 -9.55 48.83
N ASP A 124 2.36 -9.56 49.68
CA ASP A 124 2.51 -9.43 51.13
C ASP A 124 1.30 -10.13 51.79
N ASP A 125 1.31 -11.47 51.71
CA ASP A 125 0.54 -12.32 52.60
C ASP A 125 1.23 -12.38 53.99
N ILE A 126 0.47 -11.99 55.02
CA ILE A 126 0.58 -12.45 56.43
C ILE A 126 1.87 -12.09 57.21
N HIS A 127 1.73 -11.20 58.22
CA HIS A 127 2.06 -11.54 59.62
C HIS A 127 1.66 -10.47 60.66
N HIS A 128 1.03 -10.97 61.73
CA HIS A 128 1.00 -10.46 63.11
C HIS A 128 -0.12 -9.50 63.60
N MET A 129 -1.12 -10.16 64.21
CA MET A 129 -1.68 -9.96 65.56
C MET A 129 -2.89 -9.03 65.74
#